data_AF-A0ABC8AUQ3-F1
#
_entry.id   AF-A0ABC8AUQ3-F1
#
_cell.length_a   1.000
_cell.length_b   1.000
_cell.length_c   1.000
_cell.angle_alpha   90.00
_cell.angle_beta   90.00
_cell.angle_gamma   90.00
#
_symmetry.space_group_name_H-M   'P 1'
#
loop_
_entity.id
_entity.type
_entity.pdbx_description
1 polymer ?
#
loop_
_entity_poly.entity_id
_entity_poly.type
_entity_poly.pdbx_seq_one_letter_code
_entity_poly.pdbx_strand_id
1 'polypeptide(L)'
;MPLSRRAFVAAAVTSALATAACGRHPEPNSAPAVTSSWTAPPGLSGELTLYSANPQDLGDELLASFTKASGVKVATFNGETGRVVAKLDKEAAHPVADVVYLASWIPAAQYALDGRTLPYTPRGADRIHDGWLGKDHGFIGRDGSALTMVVNSKLSPRLPNDWADLAAPEFRGKVIMPDPRESGTARDLLAAMVSAWGKDRTWAMFDSLFGNGMTVRGGNGPALDEVTAANYAVILGGVDYAAYDAAAKGVPLRVISPASGTVITPRPVFILNTTRNPAAAKALVDYMFTPEAQRIAAAHKMIPARTDIATAPGTRAYADVKQLSFSWDFVKGSGAGVLAEFSARYLN
;
A
#
# COMPACT_ATOMS: atom_id res chain seq x y z
N MET A 1 -1.61 87.81 -31.89
CA MET A 1 -0.42 86.92 -31.93
C MET A 1 0.79 87.76 -31.59
N PRO A 2 1.78 87.34 -30.78
CA PRO A 2 2.01 86.03 -30.16
C PRO A 2 2.41 86.09 -28.64
N LEU A 3 2.66 84.91 -28.07
CA LEU A 3 3.56 84.58 -26.95
C LEU A 3 3.25 84.95 -25.48
N SER A 4 3.24 83.85 -24.71
CA SER A 4 3.80 83.69 -23.36
C SER A 4 2.94 84.07 -22.16
N ARG A 5 2.76 83.12 -21.23
CA ARG A 5 3.50 83.07 -19.96
C ARG A 5 3.03 81.89 -19.11
N ARG A 6 4.00 81.14 -18.59
CA ARG A 6 3.83 80.26 -17.43
C ARG A 6 3.51 81.13 -16.22
N ALA A 7 2.56 80.72 -15.39
CA ALA A 7 2.50 81.10 -13.99
C ALA A 7 1.85 79.98 -13.17
N PHE A 8 2.59 79.55 -12.17
CA PHE A 8 2.21 78.59 -11.13
C PHE A 8 1.02 79.10 -10.32
N VAL A 9 0.05 78.22 -10.03
CA VAL A 9 -0.81 78.33 -8.85
C VAL A 9 -0.83 76.96 -8.16
N ALA A 10 -0.59 77.01 -6.86
CA ALA A 10 -0.49 75.88 -5.94
C ALA A 10 -1.86 75.39 -5.44
N ALA A 11 -1.82 74.27 -4.70
CA ALA A 11 -2.88 73.61 -3.92
C ALA A 11 -3.80 72.69 -4.74
N ALA A 12 -4.19 71.49 -4.29
CA ALA A 12 -4.10 70.86 -2.99
C ALA A 12 -3.93 69.33 -3.16
N VAL A 13 -3.23 68.71 -2.21
CA VAL A 13 -3.18 67.25 -2.05
C VAL A 13 -4.49 66.81 -1.41
N THR A 14 -5.33 66.11 -2.16
CA THR A 14 -6.43 65.31 -1.61
C THR A 14 -6.12 63.84 -1.88
N SER A 15 -5.69 63.16 -0.82
CA SER A 15 -5.50 61.70 -0.79
C SER A 15 -6.85 61.00 -0.96
N ALA A 16 -7.11 60.47 -2.15
CA ALA A 16 -8.15 59.48 -2.36
C ALA A 16 -7.58 58.10 -2.03
N LEU A 17 -8.01 57.49 -0.92
CA LEU A 17 -7.77 56.07 -0.66
C LEU A 17 -8.51 55.26 -1.74
N ALA A 18 -7.77 54.72 -2.69
CA ALA A 18 -8.24 53.62 -3.52
C ALA A 18 -8.15 52.33 -2.70
N THR A 19 -9.26 51.88 -2.13
CA THR A 19 -9.38 50.51 -1.62
C THR A 19 -9.40 49.56 -2.81
N ALA A 20 -8.23 49.02 -3.15
CA ALA A 20 -8.11 47.91 -4.08
C ALA A 20 -8.81 46.68 -3.48
N ALA A 21 -10.00 46.37 -3.98
CA ALA A 21 -10.65 45.09 -3.75
C ALA A 21 -9.88 44.02 -4.55
N CYS A 22 -8.82 43.47 -3.97
CA CYS A 22 -8.22 42.25 -4.47
C CYS A 22 -9.16 41.08 -4.15
N GLY A 23 -9.79 40.54 -5.20
CA GLY A 23 -10.50 39.27 -5.14
C GLY A 23 -9.56 38.18 -4.65
N ARG A 24 -9.93 37.52 -3.55
CA ARG A 24 -9.28 36.31 -3.07
C ARG A 24 -9.64 35.16 -4.02
N HIS A 25 -8.65 34.65 -4.75
CA HIS A 25 -8.71 33.29 -5.25
C HIS A 25 -8.76 32.34 -4.04
N PRO A 26 -9.68 31.36 -4.01
CA PRO A 26 -9.64 30.33 -2.99
C PRO A 26 -8.41 29.46 -3.23
N GLU A 27 -7.46 29.48 -2.29
CA GLU A 27 -6.39 28.49 -2.26
C GLU A 27 -6.98 27.08 -2.11
N PRO A 28 -6.37 26.06 -2.75
CA PRO A 28 -6.77 24.68 -2.51
C PRO A 28 -6.57 24.37 -1.02
N ASN A 29 -7.61 23.81 -0.42
CA ASN A 29 -7.70 23.50 1.00
C ASN A 29 -6.56 22.53 1.39
N SER A 30 -5.44 23.09 1.85
CA SER A 30 -4.33 22.33 2.44
C SER A 30 -4.86 21.59 3.66
N ALA A 31 -4.81 20.25 3.63
CA ALA A 31 -5.10 19.46 4.82
C ALA A 31 -4.23 19.97 5.99
N PRO A 32 -4.77 20.04 7.23
CA PRO A 32 -4.01 20.54 8.36
C PRO A 32 -2.72 19.72 8.54
N ALA A 33 -1.58 20.41 8.63
CA ALA A 33 -0.30 19.78 8.90
C ALA A 33 -0.40 18.99 10.20
N VAL A 34 -0.24 17.67 10.12
CA VAL A 34 -0.20 16.82 11.31
C VAL A 34 1.09 17.16 12.05
N THR A 35 0.97 17.87 13.17
CA THR A 35 2.11 18.12 14.06
C THR A 35 2.45 16.83 14.78
N SER A 36 3.69 16.35 14.58
CA SER A 36 4.17 15.12 15.22
C SER A 36 4.12 15.24 16.73
N SER A 37 3.26 14.44 17.36
CA SER A 37 3.18 14.33 18.83
C SER A 37 4.09 13.23 19.38
N TRP A 38 4.71 12.43 18.51
CA TRP A 38 5.68 11.44 18.91
C TRP A 38 6.99 12.10 19.31
N THR A 39 7.51 11.74 20.49
CA THR A 39 8.81 12.17 20.98
C THR A 39 9.79 11.02 20.83
N ALA A 40 10.86 11.25 20.08
CA ALA A 40 11.91 10.26 19.91
C ALA A 40 12.59 9.92 21.25
N PRO A 41 12.90 8.64 21.50
CA PRO A 41 13.79 8.25 22.59
C PRO A 41 15.11 9.05 22.55
N PRO A 42 15.70 9.41 23.69
CA PRO A 42 16.98 10.11 23.71
C PRO A 42 18.10 9.23 23.17
N GLY A 43 19.12 9.85 22.57
CA GLY A 43 20.34 9.17 22.13
C GLY A 43 20.23 8.41 20.81
N LEU A 44 19.15 8.59 20.04
CA LEU A 44 19.08 8.07 18.67
C LEU A 44 20.09 8.80 17.77
N SER A 45 20.82 8.04 16.95
CA SER A 45 21.79 8.55 16.00
C SER A 45 22.07 7.53 14.90
N GLY A 46 22.79 7.96 13.86
CA GLY A 46 23.18 7.11 12.74
C GLY A 46 22.14 7.06 11.62
N GLU A 47 22.31 6.07 10.74
CA GLU A 47 21.45 5.83 9.59
C GLU A 47 20.90 4.39 9.65
N LEU A 48 19.71 4.20 9.11
CA LEU A 48 19.09 2.88 8.91
C LEU A 48 18.95 2.62 7.41
N THR A 49 18.96 1.34 7.04
CA THR A 49 18.51 0.90 5.72
C THR A 49 17.15 0.20 5.82
N LEU A 50 16.15 0.74 5.11
CA LEU A 50 14.81 0.16 4.98
C LEU A 50 14.64 -0.48 3.60
N TYR A 51 14.29 -1.77 3.55
CA TYR A 51 13.81 -2.38 2.31
C TYR A 51 12.29 -2.41 2.32
N SER A 52 11.66 -1.83 1.31
CA SER A 52 10.22 -1.57 1.32
C SER A 52 9.55 -2.02 0.01
N ALA A 53 8.36 -2.62 0.15
CA ALA A 53 7.46 -2.97 -0.95
C ALA A 53 6.16 -2.16 -0.95
N ASN A 54 6.20 -0.97 -0.37
CA ASN A 54 5.06 -0.09 -0.18
C ASN A 54 5.02 1.03 -1.20
N PRO A 55 3.86 1.70 -1.38
CA PRO A 55 3.79 2.89 -2.20
C PRO A 55 4.87 3.87 -1.77
N GLN A 56 5.59 4.39 -2.77
CA GLN A 56 6.76 5.20 -2.51
C GLN A 56 6.40 6.50 -1.80
N ASP A 57 5.30 7.13 -2.19
CA ASP A 57 4.77 8.35 -1.57
C ASP A 57 4.41 8.16 -0.09
N LEU A 58 3.73 7.06 0.25
CA LEU A 58 3.46 6.68 1.64
C LEU A 58 4.77 6.48 2.42
N GLY A 59 5.74 5.79 1.83
CA GLY A 59 7.04 5.53 2.45
C GLY A 59 7.82 6.82 2.69
N ASP A 60 7.89 7.69 1.68
CA ASP A 60 8.63 8.95 1.73
C ASP A 60 8.04 9.89 2.79
N GLU A 61 6.71 10.03 2.86
CA GLU A 61 6.04 10.87 3.87
C GLU A 61 6.28 10.34 5.30
N LEU A 62 6.15 9.02 5.49
CA LEU A 62 6.40 8.37 6.77
C LEU A 62 7.84 8.59 7.24
N LEU A 63 8.82 8.37 6.37
CA LEU A 63 10.24 8.50 6.70
C LEU A 63 10.65 9.96 6.88
N ALA A 64 10.08 10.89 6.11
CA ALA A 64 10.32 12.31 6.30
C ALA A 64 9.85 12.77 7.68
N SER A 65 8.65 12.36 8.11
CA SER A 65 8.16 12.72 9.44
C SER A 65 8.95 12.05 10.57
N PHE A 66 9.30 10.75 10.43
CA PHE A 66 10.20 10.08 11.38
C PHE A 66 11.57 10.77 11.50
N THR A 67 12.19 11.10 10.36
CA THR A 67 13.51 11.75 10.31
C THR A 67 13.45 13.11 10.98
N LYS A 68 12.38 13.88 10.75
CA LYS A 68 12.16 15.18 11.40
C LYS A 68 12.04 15.05 12.92
N ALA A 69 11.37 14.02 13.41
CA ALA A 69 11.15 13.81 14.85
C ALA A 69 12.36 13.19 15.58
N SER A 70 13.16 12.38 14.89
CA SER A 70 14.23 11.58 15.51
C SER A 70 15.66 12.02 15.15
N GLY A 71 15.84 12.73 14.04
CA GLY A 71 17.15 13.01 13.44
C GLY A 71 17.82 11.80 12.78
N VAL A 72 17.22 10.61 12.83
CA VAL A 72 17.74 9.39 12.19
C VAL A 72 17.38 9.40 10.71
N LYS A 73 18.39 9.27 9.84
CA LYS A 73 18.16 9.13 8.40
C LYS A 73 17.85 7.69 8.03
N VAL A 74 16.99 7.49 7.04
CA VAL A 74 16.64 6.17 6.55
C VAL A 74 16.86 6.10 5.04
N ALA A 75 17.86 5.30 4.62
CA ALA A 75 18.07 4.98 3.22
C ALA A 75 17.09 3.89 2.79
N THR A 76 16.57 3.95 1.56
CA THR A 76 15.55 3.02 1.09
C THR A 76 15.99 2.22 -0.12
N PHE A 77 15.56 0.96 -0.16
CA PHE A 77 15.45 0.18 -1.38
C PHE A 77 13.98 -0.18 -1.59
N ASN A 78 13.40 0.32 -2.68
CA ASN A 78 11.99 0.12 -3.01
C ASN A 78 11.81 -0.87 -4.16
N GLY A 79 10.81 -1.74 -4.05
CA GLY A 79 10.38 -2.63 -5.13
C GLY A 79 9.26 -3.56 -4.69
N GLU A 80 8.66 -4.28 -5.63
CA GLU A 80 7.65 -5.29 -5.30
C GLU A 80 8.22 -6.35 -4.33
N THR A 81 7.34 -7.02 -3.58
CA THR A 81 7.78 -7.96 -2.53
C THR A 81 8.74 -9.03 -3.04
N GLY A 82 8.48 -9.58 -4.24
CA GLY A 82 9.40 -10.56 -4.85
C GLY A 82 10.81 -10.00 -5.07
N ARG A 83 10.92 -8.73 -5.51
CA ARG A 83 12.21 -8.05 -5.71
C ARG A 83 12.93 -7.76 -4.39
N VAL A 84 12.19 -7.35 -3.36
CA VAL A 84 12.75 -7.12 -2.03
C VAL A 84 13.27 -8.42 -1.43
N VAL A 85 12.48 -9.50 -1.46
CA VAL A 85 12.88 -10.81 -0.96
C VAL A 85 14.09 -11.36 -1.73
N ALA A 86 14.08 -11.28 -3.07
CA ALA A 86 15.22 -11.73 -3.88
C ALA A 86 16.53 -11.00 -3.52
N LYS A 87 16.45 -9.70 -3.20
CA LYS A 87 17.62 -8.94 -2.75
C LYS A 87 18.08 -9.37 -1.35
N LEU A 88 17.16 -9.55 -0.41
CA LEU A 88 17.47 -10.04 0.94
C LEU A 88 18.08 -11.45 0.92
N ASP A 89 17.65 -12.31 -0.01
CA ASP A 89 18.19 -13.66 -0.18
C ASP A 89 19.60 -13.63 -0.79
N LYS A 90 19.82 -12.77 -1.80
CA LYS A 90 21.15 -12.53 -2.36
C LYS A 90 22.14 -12.00 -1.32
N GLU A 91 21.66 -11.22 -0.37
CA GLU A 91 22.46 -10.64 0.71
C GLU A 91 22.45 -11.47 1.99
N ALA A 92 21.89 -12.69 2.00
CA ALA A 92 21.68 -13.46 3.22
C ALA A 92 22.96 -13.67 4.07
N ALA A 93 24.12 -13.80 3.43
CA ALA A 93 25.42 -13.90 4.13
C ALA A 93 25.87 -12.58 4.79
N HIS A 94 25.50 -11.45 4.21
CA HIS A 94 25.85 -10.10 4.69
C HIS A 94 24.67 -9.13 4.49
N PRO A 95 23.58 -9.25 5.29
CA PRO A 95 22.39 -8.43 5.07
C PRO A 95 22.69 -6.95 5.27
N VAL A 96 22.23 -6.11 4.33
CA VAL A 96 22.42 -4.65 4.40
C VAL A 96 21.24 -3.95 5.09
N ALA A 97 20.03 -4.49 4.96
CA ALA A 97 18.84 -3.91 5.57
C ALA A 97 18.86 -4.01 7.11
N ASP A 98 18.30 -3.01 7.78
CA ASP A 98 18.00 -3.02 9.21
C ASP A 98 16.53 -3.37 9.46
N VAL A 99 15.64 -2.75 8.69
CA VAL A 99 14.19 -2.89 8.76
C VAL A 99 13.68 -3.29 7.40
N VAL A 100 12.65 -4.14 7.38
CA VAL A 100 11.98 -4.58 6.16
C VAL A 100 10.49 -4.33 6.31
N TYR A 101 9.88 -3.75 5.27
CA TYR A 101 8.46 -3.46 5.23
C TYR A 101 7.85 -4.04 3.94
N LEU A 102 7.15 -5.16 4.03
CA LEU A 102 6.67 -5.92 2.87
C LEU A 102 5.17 -5.70 2.59
N ALA A 103 4.74 -6.12 1.40
CA ALA A 103 3.34 -6.11 0.96
C ALA A 103 2.65 -7.49 1.15
N SER A 104 3.24 -8.39 1.94
CA SER A 104 2.77 -9.76 2.09
C SER A 104 3.19 -10.36 3.41
N TRP A 105 2.26 -11.08 4.01
CA TRP A 105 2.40 -11.75 5.30
C TRP A 105 3.31 -12.98 5.20
N ILE A 106 3.19 -13.74 4.10
CA ILE A 106 3.89 -15.03 3.90
C ILE A 106 5.42 -14.91 4.03
N PRO A 107 6.13 -14.04 3.29
CA PRO A 107 7.59 -13.92 3.39
C PRO A 107 8.03 -13.40 4.76
N ALA A 108 7.31 -12.46 5.38
CA ALA A 108 7.67 -11.99 6.73
C ALA A 108 7.58 -13.11 7.77
N ALA A 109 6.54 -13.95 7.67
CA ALA A 109 6.41 -15.13 8.50
C ALA A 109 7.55 -16.13 8.30
N GLN A 110 7.98 -16.35 7.05
CA GLN A 110 9.12 -17.23 6.76
C GLN A 110 10.41 -16.70 7.40
N TYR A 111 10.69 -15.40 7.29
CA TYR A 111 11.87 -14.78 7.91
C TYR A 111 11.86 -14.94 9.43
N ALA A 112 10.68 -14.83 10.07
CA ALA A 112 10.55 -15.06 11.50
C ALA A 112 10.78 -16.54 11.88
N LEU A 113 10.22 -17.48 11.10
CA LEU A 113 10.42 -18.92 11.29
C LEU A 113 11.89 -19.34 11.12
N ASP A 114 12.61 -18.69 10.19
CA ASP A 114 14.03 -18.92 9.96
C ASP A 114 14.92 -18.25 11.03
N GLY A 115 14.33 -17.59 12.03
CA GLY A 115 15.04 -16.89 13.10
C GLY A 115 15.81 -15.66 12.60
N ARG A 116 15.46 -15.10 11.44
CA ARG A 116 16.14 -13.95 10.80
C ARG A 116 15.63 -12.60 11.28
N THR A 117 14.56 -12.58 12.08
CA THR A 117 14.00 -11.34 12.64
C THR A 117 14.43 -11.14 14.10
N LEU A 118 14.53 -9.88 14.51
CA LEU A 118 14.64 -9.48 15.91
C LEU A 118 13.22 -9.35 16.49
N PRO A 119 12.79 -10.22 17.42
CA PRO A 119 11.49 -10.10 18.05
C PRO A 119 11.33 -8.74 18.75
N TYR A 120 10.25 -8.04 18.42
CA TYR A 120 9.95 -6.74 19.00
C TYR A 120 8.47 -6.40 18.91
N THR A 121 7.90 -5.94 20.02
CA THR A 121 6.54 -5.41 20.08
C THR A 121 6.59 -3.89 20.24
N PRO A 122 6.12 -3.12 19.25
CA PRO A 122 6.09 -1.68 19.31
C PRO A 122 4.98 -1.19 20.22
N ARG A 123 5.17 0.01 20.73
CA ARG A 123 4.15 0.75 21.46
C ARG A 123 2.95 1.00 20.54
N GLY A 124 1.75 0.68 21.01
CA GLY A 124 0.52 0.78 20.22
C GLY A 124 0.11 -0.51 19.50
N ALA A 125 0.90 -1.58 19.60
CA ALA A 125 0.53 -2.90 19.10
C ALA A 125 -0.69 -3.51 19.81
N ASP A 126 -1.07 -3.00 20.98
CA ASP A 126 -2.27 -3.38 21.74
C ASP A 126 -3.58 -2.93 21.07
N ARG A 127 -3.51 -2.07 20.04
CA ARG A 127 -4.67 -1.48 19.36
C ARG A 127 -4.81 -1.92 17.92
N ILE A 128 -3.97 -2.85 17.46
CA ILE A 128 -4.01 -3.28 16.06
C ILE A 128 -5.11 -4.32 15.82
N HIS A 129 -5.47 -4.53 14.56
CA HIS A 129 -6.39 -5.61 14.18
C HIS A 129 -5.92 -6.98 14.67
N ASP A 130 -6.85 -7.80 15.16
CA ASP A 130 -6.55 -9.16 15.57
C ASP A 130 -5.88 -9.96 14.44
N GLY A 131 -4.86 -10.73 14.80
CA GLY A 131 -4.07 -11.51 13.84
C GLY A 131 -3.00 -10.72 13.07
N TRP A 132 -2.89 -9.40 13.26
CA TRP A 132 -1.83 -8.57 12.65
C TRP A 132 -0.56 -8.47 13.52
N LEU A 133 -0.51 -9.21 14.63
CA LEU A 133 0.72 -9.49 15.36
C LEU A 133 1.21 -10.88 14.95
N GLY A 134 2.37 -10.93 14.30
CA GLY A 134 3.02 -12.18 13.96
C GLY A 134 3.37 -12.98 15.22
N LYS A 135 3.39 -14.31 15.07
CA LYS A 135 3.79 -15.21 16.16
C LYS A 135 5.20 -14.84 16.64
N ASP A 136 5.44 -14.99 17.94
CA ASP A 136 6.73 -14.73 18.60
C ASP A 136 7.23 -13.28 18.42
N HIS A 137 6.33 -12.35 18.05
CA HIS A 137 6.62 -10.93 17.87
C HIS A 137 7.70 -10.65 16.82
N GLY A 138 7.89 -11.57 15.86
CA GLY A 138 8.93 -11.46 14.84
C GLY A 138 8.62 -10.48 13.70
N PHE A 139 7.35 -10.09 13.52
CA PHE A 139 6.86 -9.19 12.47
C PHE A 139 5.43 -8.75 12.78
N ILE A 140 5.01 -7.60 12.25
CA ILE A 140 3.72 -6.97 12.61
C ILE A 140 3.13 -6.23 11.42
N GLY A 141 1.83 -6.39 11.19
CA GLY A 141 1.09 -5.67 10.14
C GLY A 141 1.03 -4.19 10.48
N ARG A 142 1.69 -3.35 9.68
CA ARG A 142 1.72 -1.89 9.85
C ARG A 142 0.45 -1.24 9.34
N ASP A 143 -0.05 -1.71 8.22
CA ASP A 143 -1.32 -1.35 7.59
C ASP A 143 -1.75 -2.53 6.69
N GLY A 144 -2.79 -2.35 5.87
CA GLY A 144 -3.29 -3.38 4.98
C GLY A 144 -3.95 -2.82 3.72
N SER A 145 -4.12 -3.70 2.75
CA SER A 145 -4.88 -3.42 1.53
C SER A 145 -5.81 -4.59 1.23
N ALA A 146 -7.05 -4.30 0.81
CA ALA A 146 -7.94 -5.34 0.31
C ALA A 146 -7.61 -5.63 -1.17
N LEU A 147 -7.64 -6.91 -1.53
CA LEU A 147 -7.40 -7.32 -2.91
C LEU A 147 -8.76 -7.50 -3.58
N THR A 148 -8.98 -6.86 -4.72
CA THR A 148 -10.32 -6.71 -5.29
C THR A 148 -10.30 -6.99 -6.78
N MET A 149 -11.48 -6.99 -7.39
CA MET A 149 -11.57 -6.82 -8.83
C MET A 149 -11.61 -5.31 -9.11
N VAL A 150 -10.58 -4.78 -9.76
CA VAL A 150 -10.61 -3.37 -10.20
C VAL A 150 -10.96 -3.34 -11.67
N VAL A 151 -12.04 -2.63 -12.00
CA VAL A 151 -12.67 -2.65 -13.30
C VAL A 151 -12.52 -1.28 -13.95
N ASN A 152 -11.96 -1.22 -15.16
CA ASN A 152 -12.06 -0.04 -16.00
C ASN A 152 -13.44 -0.02 -16.67
N SER A 153 -14.31 0.90 -16.23
CA SER A 153 -15.71 0.94 -16.67
C SER A 153 -15.89 1.36 -18.13
N LYS A 154 -14.84 1.84 -18.81
CA LYS A 154 -14.88 2.10 -20.26
C LYS A 154 -14.73 0.84 -21.11
N LEU A 155 -14.06 -0.18 -20.57
CA LEU A 155 -13.78 -1.44 -21.30
C LEU A 155 -14.64 -2.60 -20.85
N SER A 156 -15.09 -2.57 -19.59
CA SER A 156 -15.80 -3.69 -19.01
C SER A 156 -17.20 -3.84 -19.61
N PRO A 157 -17.61 -5.04 -20.04
CA PRO A 157 -18.94 -5.28 -20.58
C PRO A 157 -20.03 -5.14 -19.51
N ARG A 158 -19.69 -5.47 -18.26
CA ARG A 158 -20.52 -5.34 -17.06
C ARG A 158 -19.64 -5.28 -15.82
N LEU A 159 -20.21 -5.02 -14.65
CA LEU A 159 -19.52 -5.23 -13.40
C LEU A 159 -19.62 -6.72 -12.99
N PRO A 160 -18.50 -7.40 -12.69
CA PRO A 160 -18.52 -8.75 -12.15
C PRO A 160 -19.08 -8.73 -10.72
N ASN A 161 -19.75 -9.79 -10.29
CA ASN A 161 -20.20 -9.95 -8.91
C ASN A 161 -19.21 -10.78 -8.08
N ASP A 162 -18.56 -11.75 -8.69
CA ASP A 162 -17.63 -12.66 -8.03
C ASP A 162 -16.46 -13.04 -8.95
N TRP A 163 -15.42 -13.66 -8.40
CA TRP A 163 -14.20 -14.03 -9.12
C TRP A 163 -14.47 -14.89 -10.37
N ALA A 164 -15.39 -15.86 -10.25
CA ALA A 164 -15.72 -16.78 -11.34
C ALA A 164 -16.38 -16.09 -12.53
N ASP A 165 -17.02 -14.92 -12.34
CA ASP A 165 -17.63 -14.16 -13.44
C ASP A 165 -16.61 -13.73 -14.50
N LEU A 166 -15.34 -13.57 -14.10
CA LEU A 166 -14.26 -13.17 -14.99
C LEU A 166 -13.91 -14.24 -16.03
N ALA A 167 -14.38 -15.48 -15.86
CA ALA A 167 -14.24 -16.56 -16.84
C ALA A 167 -15.35 -16.54 -17.91
N ALA A 168 -16.34 -15.65 -17.80
CA ALA A 168 -17.43 -15.58 -18.78
C ALA A 168 -16.94 -15.07 -20.15
N PRO A 169 -17.55 -15.50 -21.28
CA PRO A 169 -17.07 -15.18 -22.62
C PRO A 169 -16.87 -13.69 -22.91
N GLU A 170 -17.67 -12.81 -22.30
CA GLU A 170 -17.58 -11.36 -22.48
C GLU A 170 -16.27 -10.74 -21.92
N PHE A 171 -15.61 -11.43 -20.99
CA PHE A 171 -14.32 -11.06 -20.39
C PHE A 171 -13.11 -11.69 -21.11
N ARG A 172 -13.33 -12.46 -22.18
CA ARG A 172 -12.26 -13.19 -22.88
C ARG A 172 -11.10 -12.27 -23.29
N GLY A 173 -9.89 -12.60 -22.83
CA GLY A 173 -8.67 -11.83 -23.12
C GLY A 173 -8.61 -10.44 -22.47
N LYS A 174 -9.54 -10.10 -21.56
CA LYS A 174 -9.63 -8.76 -20.93
C LYS A 174 -9.24 -8.73 -19.46
N VAL A 175 -8.86 -9.88 -18.90
CA VAL A 175 -8.53 -10.02 -17.48
C VAL A 175 -7.01 -10.15 -17.32
N ILE A 176 -6.45 -9.34 -16.43
CA ILE A 176 -5.07 -9.47 -15.98
C ILE A 176 -5.04 -9.85 -14.49
N MET A 177 -4.02 -10.59 -14.07
CA MET A 177 -3.70 -10.82 -12.67
C MET A 177 -2.22 -10.45 -12.45
N PRO A 178 -1.85 -9.83 -11.32
CA PRO A 178 -0.44 -9.69 -10.95
C PRO A 178 0.22 -11.05 -10.83
N ASP A 179 1.48 -11.16 -11.25
CA ASP A 179 2.27 -12.37 -11.06
C ASP A 179 2.53 -12.59 -9.56
N PRO A 180 2.05 -13.69 -8.93
CA PRO A 180 2.24 -13.93 -7.51
C PRO A 180 3.70 -14.24 -7.12
N ARG A 181 4.61 -14.41 -8.09
CA ARG A 181 6.07 -14.47 -7.85
C ARG A 181 6.65 -13.08 -7.60
N GLU A 182 6.08 -12.05 -8.21
CA GLU A 182 6.51 -10.65 -8.10
C GLU A 182 5.69 -9.92 -7.03
N SER A 183 4.37 -10.06 -7.08
CA SER A 183 3.39 -9.44 -6.19
C SER A 183 3.15 -10.29 -4.94
N GLY A 184 3.59 -9.76 -3.80
CA GLY A 184 3.31 -10.37 -2.50
C GLY A 184 1.81 -10.44 -2.17
N THR A 185 1.05 -9.38 -2.48
CA THR A 185 -0.39 -9.36 -2.25
C THR A 185 -1.11 -10.43 -3.09
N ALA A 186 -0.78 -10.57 -4.38
CA ALA A 186 -1.38 -11.63 -5.21
C ALA A 186 -1.04 -13.04 -4.70
N ARG A 187 0.17 -13.22 -4.14
CA ARG A 187 0.55 -14.47 -3.45
C ARG A 187 -0.34 -14.75 -2.25
N ASP A 188 -0.60 -13.75 -1.42
CA ASP A 188 -1.45 -13.90 -0.23
C ASP A 188 -2.91 -14.19 -0.60
N LEU A 189 -3.45 -13.53 -1.63
CA LEU A 189 -4.80 -13.84 -2.16
C LEU A 189 -4.90 -15.27 -2.66
N LEU A 190 -3.93 -15.70 -3.46
CA LEU A 190 -3.93 -17.04 -4.03
C LEU A 190 -3.89 -18.11 -2.92
N ALA A 191 -3.02 -17.93 -1.93
CA ALA A 191 -2.94 -18.83 -0.77
C ALA A 191 -4.24 -18.80 0.06
N ALA A 192 -4.86 -17.64 0.25
CA ALA A 192 -6.13 -17.50 0.95
C ALA A 192 -7.28 -18.19 0.20
N MET A 193 -7.36 -18.06 -1.13
CA MET A 193 -8.34 -18.77 -1.97
C MET A 193 -8.19 -20.29 -1.83
N VAL A 194 -6.97 -20.83 -1.93
CA VAL A 194 -6.72 -22.27 -1.72
C VAL A 194 -7.07 -22.70 -0.31
N SER A 195 -6.75 -21.90 0.71
CA SER A 195 -7.11 -22.21 2.10
C SER A 195 -8.63 -22.25 2.32
N ALA A 196 -9.37 -21.33 1.70
CA ALA A 196 -10.80 -21.15 1.93
C ALA A 196 -11.67 -22.10 1.10
N TRP A 197 -11.25 -22.41 -0.12
CA TRP A 197 -12.05 -23.19 -1.08
C TRP A 197 -11.52 -24.59 -1.34
N GLY A 198 -10.29 -24.88 -0.92
CA GLY A 198 -9.57 -26.09 -1.30
C GLY A 198 -8.97 -26.00 -2.70
N LYS A 199 -7.97 -26.86 -2.97
CA LYS A 199 -7.23 -26.86 -4.24
C LYS A 199 -8.14 -27.08 -5.46
N ASP A 200 -8.99 -28.10 -5.42
CA ASP A 200 -9.78 -28.51 -6.58
C ASP A 200 -10.68 -27.38 -7.09
N ARG A 201 -11.40 -26.72 -6.17
CA ARG A 201 -12.27 -25.59 -6.51
C ARG A 201 -11.48 -24.38 -6.99
N THR A 202 -10.38 -24.05 -6.33
CA THR A 202 -9.55 -22.90 -6.73
C THR A 202 -8.94 -23.12 -8.10
N TRP A 203 -8.37 -24.30 -8.37
CA TRP A 203 -7.74 -24.60 -9.65
C TRP A 203 -8.75 -24.72 -10.78
N ALA A 204 -9.93 -25.31 -10.56
CA ALA A 204 -10.97 -25.31 -11.58
C ALA A 204 -11.40 -23.88 -12.00
N MET A 205 -11.44 -22.95 -11.04
CA MET A 205 -11.69 -21.53 -11.35
C MET A 205 -10.55 -20.93 -12.18
N PHE A 206 -9.30 -21.14 -11.78
CA PHE A 206 -8.14 -20.64 -12.54
C PHE A 206 -8.04 -21.27 -13.93
N ASP A 207 -8.27 -22.57 -14.07
CA ASP A 207 -8.33 -23.26 -15.37
C ASP A 207 -9.38 -22.60 -16.29
N SER A 208 -10.54 -22.23 -15.75
CA SER A 208 -11.57 -21.51 -16.49
C SER A 208 -11.12 -20.10 -16.91
N LEU A 209 -10.44 -19.37 -16.02
CA LEU A 209 -9.92 -18.02 -16.30
C LEU A 209 -8.83 -18.05 -17.37
N PHE A 210 -7.88 -18.97 -17.28
CA PHE A 210 -6.82 -19.16 -18.28
C PHE A 210 -7.37 -19.67 -19.61
N GLY A 211 -8.33 -20.60 -19.59
CA GLY A 211 -9.06 -21.03 -20.79
C GLY A 211 -9.84 -19.89 -21.46
N ASN A 212 -10.19 -18.84 -20.71
CA ASN A 212 -10.78 -17.61 -21.21
C ASN A 212 -9.75 -16.51 -21.54
N GLY A 213 -8.44 -16.81 -21.52
CA GLY A 213 -7.38 -15.90 -21.95
C GLY A 213 -6.95 -14.88 -20.89
N MET A 214 -7.12 -15.16 -19.60
CA MET A 214 -6.52 -14.33 -18.54
C MET A 214 -4.99 -14.27 -18.71
N THR A 215 -4.41 -13.08 -18.55
CA THR A 215 -2.96 -12.87 -18.56
C THR A 215 -2.42 -12.70 -17.13
N VAL A 216 -1.21 -13.16 -16.89
CA VAL A 216 -0.47 -12.92 -15.64
C VAL A 216 0.82 -12.19 -15.94
N ARG A 217 1.05 -11.03 -15.31
CA ARG A 217 2.27 -10.24 -15.54
C ARG A 217 2.54 -9.21 -14.44
N GLY A 218 3.79 -9.10 -14.03
CA GLY A 218 4.29 -8.01 -13.21
C GLY A 218 3.81 -8.02 -11.76
N GLY A 219 4.34 -7.10 -10.97
CA GLY A 219 3.84 -6.79 -9.62
C GLY A 219 2.43 -6.19 -9.62
N ASN A 220 1.88 -5.90 -8.44
CA ASN A 220 0.50 -5.42 -8.35
C ASN A 220 0.34 -4.03 -8.98
N GLY A 221 1.28 -3.11 -8.70
CA GLY A 221 1.28 -1.78 -9.30
C GLY A 221 1.31 -1.84 -10.84
N PRO A 222 2.33 -2.49 -11.45
CA PRO A 222 2.40 -2.64 -12.90
C PRO A 222 1.16 -3.30 -13.53
N ALA A 223 0.57 -4.33 -12.90
CA ALA A 223 -0.65 -4.94 -13.42
C ALA A 223 -1.87 -4.01 -13.35
N LEU A 224 -1.98 -3.18 -12.30
CA LEU A 224 -3.03 -2.18 -12.16
C LEU A 224 -2.85 -1.03 -13.17
N ASP A 225 -1.62 -0.65 -13.48
CA ASP A 225 -1.32 0.36 -14.51
C ASP A 225 -1.87 -0.05 -15.87
N GLU A 226 -1.84 -1.33 -16.21
CA GLU A 226 -2.41 -1.86 -17.46
C GLU A 226 -3.93 -1.71 -17.54
N VAL A 227 -4.64 -1.83 -16.40
CA VAL A 227 -6.10 -1.59 -16.34
C VAL A 227 -6.39 -0.09 -16.35
N THR A 228 -5.57 0.71 -15.66
CA THR A 228 -5.64 2.18 -15.64
C THR A 228 -5.46 2.75 -17.06
N ALA A 229 -4.51 2.20 -17.81
CA ALA A 229 -4.22 2.55 -19.20
C ALA A 229 -5.23 1.98 -20.22
N ALA A 230 -6.23 1.22 -19.77
CA ALA A 230 -7.22 0.57 -20.62
C ALA A 230 -6.60 -0.42 -21.63
N ASN A 231 -5.57 -1.16 -21.23
CA ASN A 231 -5.07 -2.34 -21.97
C ASN A 231 -5.83 -3.61 -21.56
N TYR A 232 -6.29 -3.68 -20.31
CA TYR A 232 -7.15 -4.74 -19.78
C TYR A 232 -8.39 -4.13 -19.12
N ALA A 233 -9.52 -4.84 -19.16
CA ALA A 233 -10.76 -4.34 -18.57
C ALA A 233 -10.83 -4.56 -17.06
N VAL A 234 -10.24 -5.64 -16.56
CA VAL A 234 -10.30 -6.03 -15.15
C VAL A 234 -8.96 -6.56 -14.68
N ILE A 235 -8.55 -6.16 -13.48
CA ILE A 235 -7.49 -6.83 -12.72
C ILE A 235 -8.14 -7.72 -11.64
N LEU A 236 -7.77 -9.00 -11.63
CA LEU A 236 -8.07 -9.93 -10.55
C LEU A 236 -7.02 -9.76 -9.44
N GLY A 237 -7.46 -9.40 -8.23
CA GLY A 237 -6.57 -9.24 -7.08
C GLY A 237 -5.79 -7.92 -7.08
N GLY A 238 -6.36 -6.87 -7.67
CA GLY A 238 -5.79 -5.52 -7.62
C GLY A 238 -5.91 -4.91 -6.23
N VAL A 239 -4.87 -4.21 -5.78
CA VAL A 239 -4.91 -3.47 -4.51
C VAL A 239 -5.87 -2.29 -4.62
N ASP A 240 -6.76 -2.17 -3.63
CA ASP A 240 -7.84 -1.20 -3.61
C ASP A 240 -7.38 0.25 -3.42
N TYR A 241 -6.38 0.50 -2.57
CA TYR A 241 -5.87 1.85 -2.27
C TYR A 241 -5.48 2.62 -3.55
N ALA A 242 -4.68 1.99 -4.44
CA ALA A 242 -4.21 2.61 -5.67
C ALA A 242 -5.36 2.83 -6.67
N ALA A 243 -6.33 1.92 -6.69
CA ALA A 243 -7.53 2.07 -7.51
C ALA A 243 -8.43 3.21 -7.01
N TYR A 244 -8.57 3.37 -5.69
CA TYR A 244 -9.26 4.52 -5.10
C TYR A 244 -8.57 5.84 -5.43
N ASP A 245 -7.24 5.90 -5.37
CA ASP A 245 -6.48 7.10 -5.74
C ASP A 245 -6.59 7.45 -7.21
N ALA A 246 -6.51 6.45 -8.10
CA ALA A 246 -6.73 6.65 -9.52
C ALA A 246 -8.16 7.12 -9.82
N ALA A 247 -9.17 6.53 -9.18
CA ALA A 247 -10.56 6.95 -9.32
C ALA A 247 -10.80 8.39 -8.84
N ALA A 248 -10.18 8.79 -7.72
CA ALA A 248 -10.24 10.16 -7.20
C ALA A 248 -9.60 11.17 -8.18
N LYS A 249 -8.66 10.73 -9.01
CA LYS A 249 -8.04 11.52 -10.09
C LYS A 249 -8.83 11.47 -11.42
N GLY A 250 -10.03 10.88 -11.42
CA GLY A 250 -10.92 10.84 -12.58
C GLY A 250 -10.69 9.68 -13.54
N VAL A 251 -9.80 8.72 -13.20
CA VAL A 251 -9.69 7.48 -13.98
C VAL A 251 -10.99 6.68 -13.77
N PRO A 252 -11.62 6.12 -14.83
CA PRO A 252 -12.91 5.42 -14.74
C PRO A 252 -12.77 4.01 -14.13
N LEU A 253 -12.17 3.91 -12.94
CA LEU A 253 -12.02 2.65 -12.22
C LEU A 253 -13.15 2.43 -11.23
N ARG A 254 -13.54 1.17 -11.07
CA ARG A 254 -14.50 0.70 -10.07
C ARG A 254 -13.88 -0.43 -9.27
N VAL A 255 -13.84 -0.25 -7.95
CA VAL A 255 -13.36 -1.26 -7.00
C VAL A 255 -14.52 -2.18 -6.60
N ILE A 256 -14.46 -3.44 -7.02
CA ILE A 256 -15.51 -4.42 -6.79
C ILE A 256 -15.04 -5.44 -5.75
N SER A 257 -15.76 -5.54 -4.63
CA SER A 257 -15.60 -6.64 -3.70
C SER A 257 -16.32 -7.87 -4.24
N PRO A 258 -15.65 -9.02 -4.37
CA PRO A 258 -16.29 -10.28 -4.74
C PRO A 258 -17.32 -10.71 -3.69
N ALA A 259 -18.46 -11.24 -4.13
CA ALA A 259 -19.51 -11.74 -3.25
C ALA A 259 -19.04 -12.92 -2.36
N SER A 260 -18.15 -13.78 -2.87
CA SER A 260 -17.54 -14.88 -2.10
C SER A 260 -16.53 -14.41 -1.04
N GLY A 261 -16.11 -13.14 -1.10
CA GLY A 261 -15.12 -12.56 -0.20
C GLY A 261 -13.71 -12.50 -0.78
N THR A 262 -12.82 -11.80 -0.07
CA THR A 262 -11.42 -11.59 -0.47
C THR A 262 -10.47 -11.62 0.73
N VAL A 263 -9.22 -11.23 0.59
CA VAL A 263 -8.28 -11.04 1.69
C VAL A 263 -7.97 -9.55 1.89
N ILE A 264 -7.88 -9.12 3.14
CA ILE A 264 -7.06 -7.96 3.48
C ILE A 264 -5.66 -8.49 3.76
N THR A 265 -4.70 -8.11 2.93
CA THR A 265 -3.30 -8.47 3.15
C THR A 265 -2.68 -7.46 4.12
N PRO A 266 -2.29 -7.86 5.34
CA PRO A 266 -1.51 -7.00 6.20
C PRO A 266 -0.13 -6.83 5.59
N ARG A 267 0.45 -5.65 5.76
CA ARG A 267 1.73 -5.25 5.18
C ARG A 267 2.73 -5.23 6.33
N PRO A 268 3.53 -6.30 6.50
CA PRO A 268 4.29 -6.48 7.72
C PRO A 268 5.57 -5.66 7.73
N VAL A 269 5.89 -5.09 8.87
CA VAL A 269 7.21 -4.56 9.22
C VAL A 269 7.92 -5.51 10.17
N PHE A 270 9.23 -5.70 9.98
CA PHE A 270 10.09 -6.43 10.90
C PHE A 270 11.51 -5.87 10.90
N ILE A 271 12.23 -6.13 11.99
CA ILE A 271 13.63 -5.76 12.16
C ILE A 271 14.47 -7.01 11.89
N LEU A 272 15.53 -6.91 11.11
CA LEU A 272 16.46 -8.03 10.93
C LEU A 272 17.33 -8.20 12.18
N ASN A 273 17.58 -9.45 12.59
CA ASN A 273 18.42 -9.74 13.75
C ASN A 273 19.89 -9.32 13.57
N THR A 274 20.30 -9.03 12.32
CA THR A 274 21.62 -8.54 11.94
C THR A 274 21.78 -7.03 12.04
N THR A 275 20.73 -6.27 12.38
CA THR A 275 20.82 -4.81 12.51
C THR A 275 21.92 -4.42 13.50
N ARG A 276 22.75 -3.45 13.10
CA ARG A 276 23.79 -2.89 13.98
C ARG A 276 23.29 -1.68 14.77
N ASN A 277 22.08 -1.21 14.48
CA ASN A 277 21.45 -0.08 15.16
C ASN A 277 20.03 -0.44 15.67
N PRO A 278 19.92 -1.42 16.59
CA PRO A 278 18.62 -1.90 17.08
C PRO A 278 17.80 -0.82 17.79
N ALA A 279 18.45 0.18 18.40
CA ALA A 279 17.74 1.28 19.07
C ALA A 279 16.97 2.14 18.07
N ALA A 280 17.63 2.58 16.98
CA ALA A 280 16.97 3.35 15.94
C ALA A 280 15.94 2.50 15.16
N ALA A 281 16.25 1.23 14.86
CA ALA A 281 15.32 0.33 14.19
C ALA A 281 14.02 0.14 14.99
N LYS A 282 14.12 -0.09 16.30
CA LYS A 282 12.96 -0.17 17.20
C LYS A 282 12.18 1.15 17.25
N ALA A 283 12.88 2.29 17.31
CA ALA A 283 12.23 3.60 17.30
C ALA A 283 11.47 3.88 15.99
N LEU A 284 12.01 3.46 14.85
CA LEU A 284 11.31 3.54 13.57
C LEU A 284 10.04 2.68 13.59
N VAL A 285 10.13 1.43 14.06
CA VAL A 285 8.95 0.57 14.17
C VAL A 285 7.93 1.16 15.15
N ASP A 286 8.33 1.61 16.33
CA ASP A 286 7.45 2.34 17.28
C ASP A 286 6.73 3.51 16.60
N TYR A 287 7.46 4.32 15.85
CA TYR A 287 6.90 5.47 15.14
C TYR A 287 5.81 5.03 14.15
N MET A 288 6.01 3.93 13.41
CA MET A 288 5.02 3.42 12.44
C MET A 288 3.66 3.05 13.06
N PHE A 289 3.61 2.78 14.38
CA PHE A 289 2.38 2.45 15.12
C PHE A 289 1.82 3.62 15.95
N THR A 290 2.33 4.83 15.73
CA THR A 290 1.74 6.04 16.30
C THR A 290 0.44 6.41 15.57
N PRO A 291 -0.51 7.11 16.23
CA PRO A 291 -1.69 7.66 15.57
C PRO A 291 -1.36 8.54 14.35
N GLU A 292 -0.24 9.26 14.39
CA GLU A 292 0.22 10.09 13.28
C GLU A 292 0.60 9.24 12.06
N ALA A 293 1.52 8.28 12.21
CA ALA A 293 1.96 7.41 11.12
C ALA A 293 0.79 6.61 10.52
N GLN A 294 -0.18 6.24 11.35
CA GLN A 294 -1.37 5.51 10.93
C GLN A 294 -2.37 6.41 10.19
N ARG A 295 -2.43 7.71 10.51
CA ARG A 295 -3.17 8.68 9.69
C ARG A 295 -2.48 8.95 8.34
N ILE A 296 -1.15 8.91 8.28
CA ILE A 296 -0.43 8.93 6.99
C ILE A 296 -0.89 7.72 6.16
N ALA A 297 -0.89 6.51 6.73
CA ALA A 297 -1.40 5.32 6.05
C ALA A 297 -2.84 5.53 5.52
N ALA A 298 -3.74 6.02 6.37
CA ALA A 298 -5.13 6.29 6.00
C ALA A 298 -5.25 7.32 4.86
N ALA A 299 -4.45 8.39 4.88
CA ALA A 299 -4.44 9.43 3.85
C ALA A 299 -4.08 8.85 2.47
N HIS A 300 -3.16 7.90 2.45
CA HIS A 300 -2.76 7.07 1.30
C HIS A 300 -3.69 5.88 1.05
N LYS A 301 -4.94 5.96 1.53
CA LYS A 301 -6.03 4.99 1.31
C LYS A 301 -5.78 3.57 1.81
N MET A 302 -4.70 3.35 2.56
CA MET A 302 -4.45 2.08 3.23
C MET A 302 -5.44 1.87 4.38
N ILE A 303 -5.64 0.62 4.74
CA ILE A 303 -6.34 0.22 5.98
C ILE A 303 -5.33 0.34 7.12
N PRO A 304 -5.47 1.27 8.07
CA PRO A 304 -4.56 1.38 9.20
C PRO A 304 -4.53 0.07 10.00
N ALA A 305 -3.38 -0.27 10.59
CA ALA A 305 -3.34 -1.38 11.54
C ALA A 305 -4.12 -1.07 12.81
N ARG A 306 -4.04 0.18 13.27
CA ARG A 306 -4.73 0.62 14.49
C ARG A 306 -6.23 0.72 14.27
N THR A 307 -6.97 -0.01 15.09
CA THR A 307 -8.45 -0.01 15.10
C THR A 307 -9.06 1.33 15.53
N ASP A 308 -8.30 2.18 16.23
CA ASP A 308 -8.73 3.52 16.65
C ASP A 308 -8.48 4.61 15.59
N ILE A 309 -8.01 4.25 14.39
CA ILE A 309 -7.80 5.17 13.26
C ILE A 309 -8.72 4.78 12.10
N ALA A 310 -9.56 5.73 11.68
CA ALA A 310 -10.45 5.53 10.55
C ALA A 310 -9.68 5.51 9.21
N THR A 311 -10.20 4.75 8.25
CA THR A 311 -9.76 4.83 6.85
C THR A 311 -10.16 6.17 6.23
N ALA A 312 -9.53 6.52 5.10
CA ALA A 312 -9.92 7.73 4.37
C ALA A 312 -11.39 7.67 3.88
N PRO A 313 -12.08 8.83 3.80
CA PRO A 313 -13.40 8.90 3.18
C PRO A 313 -13.40 8.31 1.77
N GLY A 314 -14.45 7.55 1.45
CA GLY A 314 -14.61 6.91 0.15
C GLY A 314 -13.89 5.57 -0.02
N THR A 315 -13.15 5.09 0.98
CA THR A 315 -12.58 3.74 1.01
C THR A 315 -13.33 2.84 1.99
N ARG A 316 -13.13 1.53 1.89
CA ARG A 316 -13.73 0.56 2.81
C ARG A 316 -12.92 0.48 4.10
N ALA A 317 -13.62 0.41 5.23
CA ALA A 317 -12.98 0.06 6.49
C ALA A 317 -12.70 -1.45 6.56
N TYR A 318 -11.80 -1.87 7.46
CA TYR A 318 -11.50 -3.29 7.68
C TYR A 318 -12.75 -4.15 7.88
N ALA A 319 -13.70 -3.67 8.70
CA ALA A 319 -14.94 -4.39 9.03
C ALA A 319 -15.92 -4.50 7.85
N ASP A 320 -15.79 -3.65 6.83
CA ASP A 320 -16.69 -3.64 5.67
C ASP A 320 -16.21 -4.57 4.54
N VAL A 321 -14.98 -5.09 4.66
CA VAL A 321 -14.44 -6.06 3.71
C VAL A 321 -14.86 -7.46 4.14
N LYS A 322 -15.73 -8.09 3.34
CA LYS A 322 -16.02 -9.52 3.48
C LYS A 322 -14.76 -10.33 3.20
N GLN A 323 -14.12 -10.84 4.25
CA GLN A 323 -12.94 -11.68 4.11
C GLN A 323 -13.31 -13.15 3.82
N LEU A 324 -12.45 -13.84 3.09
CA LEU A 324 -12.50 -15.29 2.93
C LEU A 324 -12.34 -15.95 4.31
N SER A 325 -12.95 -17.12 4.50
CA SER A 325 -12.71 -17.94 5.69
C SER A 325 -11.42 -18.73 5.47
N PHE A 326 -10.28 -18.17 5.88
CA PHE A 326 -8.96 -18.80 5.71
C PHE A 326 -8.16 -18.79 7.01
N SER A 327 -7.08 -19.58 7.05
CA SER A 327 -6.15 -19.60 8.18
C SER A 327 -4.81 -18.99 7.78
N TRP A 328 -4.35 -17.98 8.53
CA TRP A 328 -2.99 -17.47 8.35
C TRP A 328 -1.92 -18.53 8.61
N ASP A 329 -2.18 -19.51 9.49
CA ASP A 329 -1.25 -20.63 9.71
C ASP A 329 -1.12 -21.52 8.47
N PHE A 330 -2.25 -21.81 7.80
CA PHE A 330 -2.22 -22.52 6.51
C PHE A 330 -1.51 -21.69 5.44
N VAL A 331 -1.84 -20.40 5.32
CA VAL A 331 -1.27 -19.51 4.31
C VAL A 331 0.25 -19.40 4.46
N LYS A 332 0.76 -19.32 5.70
CA LYS A 332 2.19 -19.36 6.01
C LYS A 332 2.83 -20.70 5.63
N GLY A 333 2.24 -21.83 6.06
CA GLY A 333 2.83 -23.16 5.88
C GLY A 333 2.74 -23.71 4.46
N SER A 334 1.74 -23.31 3.69
CA SER A 334 1.46 -23.85 2.34
C SER A 334 1.73 -22.85 1.21
N GLY A 335 1.98 -21.58 1.53
CA GLY A 335 2.08 -20.51 0.54
C GLY A 335 3.20 -20.72 -0.51
N ALA A 336 4.30 -21.37 -0.14
CA ALA A 336 5.34 -21.75 -1.10
C ALA A 336 4.88 -22.85 -2.07
N GLY A 337 4.20 -23.88 -1.57
CA GLY A 337 3.66 -24.96 -2.40
C GLY A 337 2.54 -24.50 -3.34
N VAL A 338 1.67 -23.60 -2.85
CA VAL A 338 0.62 -22.99 -3.68
C VAL A 338 1.21 -22.16 -4.83
N LEU A 339 2.22 -21.34 -4.55
CA LEU A 339 2.90 -20.55 -5.58
C LEU A 339 3.60 -21.43 -6.61
N ALA A 340 4.28 -22.50 -6.17
CA ALA A 340 4.94 -23.44 -7.05
C ALA A 340 3.93 -24.17 -7.96
N GLU A 341 2.79 -24.60 -7.41
CA GLU A 341 1.73 -25.26 -8.17
C GLU A 341 1.10 -24.32 -9.21
N PHE A 342 0.79 -23.07 -8.84
CA PHE A 342 0.29 -22.06 -9.78
C PHE A 342 1.29 -21.80 -10.92
N SER A 343 2.56 -21.63 -10.57
CA SER A 343 3.62 -21.40 -11.55
C SER A 343 3.75 -22.57 -12.51
N ALA A 344 3.73 -23.80 -11.98
CA ALA A 344 3.82 -25.02 -12.77
C ALA A 344 2.64 -25.21 -13.73
N ARG A 345 1.43 -24.83 -13.31
CA ARG A 345 0.21 -24.94 -14.10
C ARG A 345 0.10 -23.90 -15.21
N TYR A 346 0.54 -22.66 -14.97
CA TYR A 346 0.12 -21.54 -15.80
C TYR A 346 1.23 -20.60 -16.29
N LEU A 347 2.45 -20.68 -15.75
CA LEU A 347 3.54 -19.74 -16.06
C LEU A 347 4.75 -20.42 -16.74
N ASN A 348 4.59 -21.70 -17.11
CA ASN A 348 5.58 -22.51 -17.82
C ASN A 348 5.23 -22.62 -19.30
#